data_AF-A0A7J0H7W2-F1
#
_entry.id   AF-A0A7J0H7W2-F1
#
_cell.length_a   1.000
_cell.length_b   1.000
_cell.length_c   1.000
_cell.angle_alpha   90.00
_cell.angle_beta   90.00
_cell.angle_gamma   90.00
#
_symmetry.space_group_name_H-M   'P 1'
#
loop_
_entity.id
_entity.type
_entity.pdbx_description
1 polymer ?
#
loop_
_entity_poly.entity_id
_entity_poly.type
_entity_poly.pdbx_seq_one_letter_code
_entity_poly.pdbx_strand_id
1 'polypeptide(L)'
;MNVLRYCNLDESLQGEDSLVCYNALERLYKTKELDYMSYIVLRMFENTEVALEDPKRFRIEMTFSRGADLSPLEEEGETASLHQEHTLPIMGPERLQEVGSSLTLEKMEKMVQSFAMPAEDFPPPQGFSGYFSKSASVLERLVKLWPFHKHGAANGK
;
A
#
# COMPACT_ATOMS: atom_id res chain seq x y z
N MET A 1 -6.35 2.61 0.32
CA MET A 1 -6.91 2.59 -1.04
C MET A 1 -6.87 3.95 -1.73
N ASN A 2 -7.51 5.00 -1.21
CA ASN A 2 -7.59 6.31 -1.90
C ASN A 2 -6.22 6.92 -2.21
N VAL A 3 -5.27 6.83 -1.28
CA VAL A 3 -3.88 7.27 -1.50
C VAL A 3 -3.28 6.59 -2.74
N LEU A 4 -3.40 5.27 -2.87
CA LEU A 4 -2.87 4.55 -4.05
C LEU A 4 -3.58 4.95 -5.35
N ARG A 5 -4.88 5.22 -5.30
CA ARG A 5 -5.68 5.60 -6.47
C ARG A 5 -5.38 7.01 -6.97
N TYR A 6 -5.10 7.93 -6.06
CA TYR A 6 -5.19 9.37 -6.33
C TYR A 6 -4.02 10.20 -5.83
N CYS A 7 -2.97 9.59 -5.26
CA CYS A 7 -1.79 10.32 -4.80
C CYS A 7 -1.21 11.24 -5.88
N ASN A 8 -1.17 10.79 -7.13
CA ASN A 8 -0.68 11.57 -8.27
C ASN A 8 -1.51 12.83 -8.60
N LEU A 9 -2.67 13.01 -7.97
CA LEU A 9 -3.49 14.22 -8.14
C LEU A 9 -3.11 15.33 -7.15
N ASP A 10 -2.20 15.06 -6.22
CA ASP A 10 -1.65 16.08 -5.34
C ASP A 10 -0.88 17.15 -6.14
N GLU A 11 -1.03 18.42 -5.78
CA GLU A 11 -0.36 19.53 -6.48
C GLU A 11 1.16 19.40 -6.44
N SER A 12 1.74 18.82 -5.37
CA SER A 12 3.19 18.61 -5.26
C SER A 12 3.72 17.52 -6.19
N LEU A 13 2.84 16.72 -6.77
CA LEU A 13 3.15 15.59 -7.65
C LEU A 13 2.71 15.84 -9.11
N GLN A 14 2.49 17.10 -9.48
CA GLN A 14 2.06 17.45 -10.83
C GLN A 14 3.03 16.92 -11.89
N GLY A 15 2.52 16.10 -12.80
CA GLY A 15 3.29 15.47 -13.88
C GLY A 15 3.88 14.09 -13.55
N GLU A 16 3.73 13.61 -12.31
CA GLU A 16 4.08 12.24 -11.96
C GLU A 16 3.04 11.24 -12.45
N ASP A 17 3.51 10.10 -12.97
CA ASP A 17 2.62 8.98 -13.31
C ASP A 17 1.99 8.37 -12.06
N SER A 18 0.77 7.85 -12.22
CA SER A 18 0.07 7.13 -11.15
C SER A 18 0.86 5.90 -10.67
N LEU A 19 0.75 5.61 -9.37
CA LEU A 19 1.26 4.37 -8.78
C LEU A 19 0.54 3.11 -9.30
N VAL A 20 -0.67 3.28 -9.84
CA VAL A 20 -1.54 2.21 -10.30
C VAL A 20 -1.81 2.41 -11.79
N CYS A 21 -1.69 1.35 -12.59
CA CYS A 21 -1.96 1.43 -14.02
C CYS A 21 -3.46 1.65 -14.28
N TYR A 22 -3.81 2.16 -15.46
CA TYR A 22 -5.21 2.48 -15.79
C TYR A 22 -6.17 1.29 -15.60
N ASN A 23 -5.80 0.10 -16.09
CA ASN A 23 -6.61 -1.11 -15.94
C ASN A 23 -6.78 -1.54 -14.47
N ALA A 24 -5.75 -1.33 -13.65
CA ALA A 24 -5.86 -1.57 -12.22
C ALA A 24 -6.74 -0.52 -11.55
N LEU A 25 -6.61 0.75 -11.90
CA LEU A 25 -7.45 1.83 -11.38
C LEU A 25 -8.93 1.59 -11.69
N GLU A 26 -9.26 1.15 -12.90
CA GLU A 26 -10.63 0.80 -13.28
C GLU A 26 -11.19 -0.36 -12.42
N ARG A 27 -10.40 -1.43 -12.20
CA ARG A 27 -10.78 -2.53 -11.31
C ARG A 27 -10.98 -2.08 -9.86
N LEU A 28 -10.08 -1.25 -9.34
CA LEU A 28 -10.19 -0.66 -8.01
C LEU A 28 -11.39 0.27 -7.88
N TYR A 29 -11.82 0.90 -8.97
CA TYR A 29 -13.02 1.74 -9.01
C TYR A 29 -14.30 0.89 -9.03
N LYS A 30 -14.31 -0.22 -9.79
CA LYS A 30 -15.45 -1.15 -9.86
C LYS A 30 -15.66 -1.98 -8.59
N THR A 31 -14.62 -2.12 -7.76
CA THR A 31 -14.72 -2.82 -6.46
C THR A 31 -15.56 -1.96 -5.49
N LYS A 32 -16.84 -2.30 -5.34
CA LYS A 32 -17.81 -1.53 -4.54
C LYS A 32 -17.63 -1.69 -3.04
N GLU A 33 -17.31 -2.91 -2.61
CA GLU A 33 -17.17 -3.27 -1.20
C GLU A 33 -15.82 -3.95 -0.98
N LEU A 34 -15.17 -3.63 0.15
CA LEU A 34 -14.00 -4.33 0.63
C LEU A 34 -14.45 -5.21 1.79
N ASP A 35 -14.30 -6.51 1.63
CA ASP A 35 -14.59 -7.48 2.69
C ASP A 35 -13.37 -7.70 3.59
N TYR A 36 -13.50 -8.57 4.58
CA TYR A 36 -12.40 -8.94 5.48
C TYR A 36 -11.28 -9.73 4.78
N MET A 37 -11.53 -10.25 3.58
CA MET A 37 -10.56 -10.99 2.75
C MET A 37 -9.87 -10.07 1.73
N SER A 38 -10.26 -8.80 1.64
CA SER A 38 -9.68 -7.83 0.74
C SER A 38 -8.35 -7.34 1.30
N TYR A 39 -7.28 -7.42 0.49
CA TYR A 39 -5.96 -7.01 0.92
C TYR A 39 -5.11 -6.43 -0.21
N ILE A 40 -4.14 -5.61 0.18
CA ILE A 40 -3.05 -5.15 -0.67
C ILE A 40 -1.76 -5.74 -0.12
N VAL A 41 -0.96 -6.35 -0.98
CA VAL A 41 0.39 -6.78 -0.65
C VAL A 41 1.38 -5.81 -1.29
N LEU A 42 2.22 -5.20 -0.45
CA LEU A 42 3.43 -4.50 -0.85
C LEU A 42 4.60 -5.47 -0.67
N ARG A 43 5.30 -5.79 -1.77
CA ARG A 43 6.52 -6.61 -1.74
C ARG A 43 7.70 -5.73 -2.10
N MET A 44 8.70 -5.70 -1.24
CA MET A 44 9.98 -5.04 -1.51
C MET A 44 11.03 -6.09 -1.84
N PHE A 45 11.74 -5.87 -2.94
CA PHE A 45 12.87 -6.68 -3.38
C PHE A 45 14.13 -5.83 -3.30
N GLU A 46 15.19 -6.40 -2.75
CA GLU A 46 16.50 -5.76 -2.66
C GLU A 46 17.47 -6.40 -3.65
N ASN A 47 18.16 -5.57 -4.43
CA ASN A 47 19.32 -5.97 -5.22
C ASN A 47 20.60 -5.63 -4.44
N THR A 48 21.25 -6.65 -3.88
CA THR A 48 22.47 -6.47 -3.07
C THR A 48 23.73 -6.24 -3.91
N GLU A 49 23.65 -6.37 -5.24
CA GLU A 49 24.79 -6.18 -6.16
C GLU A 49 25.08 -4.70 -6.43
N VAL A 50 24.14 -3.81 -6.14
CA VAL A 50 24.31 -2.34 -6.30
C VAL A 50 24.58 -1.65 -4.97
N ALA A 51 24.99 -0.39 -5.00
CA ALA A 51 25.21 0.42 -3.80
C ALA A 51 23.92 0.65 -3.01
N LEU A 52 24.02 1.07 -1.74
CA LEU A 52 22.84 1.33 -0.89
C LEU A 52 22.00 2.50 -1.41
N GLU A 53 22.68 3.46 -2.03
CA GLU A 53 22.14 4.71 -2.53
C GLU A 53 21.60 4.59 -3.97
N ASP A 54 21.75 3.43 -4.61
CA ASP A 54 21.26 3.23 -5.98
C ASP A 54 19.72 3.19 -5.98
N PRO A 55 19.03 4.04 -6.76
CA PRO A 55 17.56 4.08 -6.80
C PRO A 55 16.94 2.77 -7.29
N LYS A 56 17.70 1.91 -7.98
CA LYS A 56 17.27 0.59 -8.45
C LYS A 56 17.53 -0.51 -7.42
N ARG A 57 18.14 -0.22 -6.27
CA ARG A 57 18.37 -1.19 -5.20
C ARG A 57 17.07 -1.81 -4.72
N PHE A 58 16.08 -0.97 -4.45
CA PHE A 58 14.80 -1.40 -3.91
C PHE A 58 13.70 -1.28 -4.95
N ARG A 59 13.11 -2.42 -5.30
CA ARG A 59 11.97 -2.52 -6.20
C ARG A 59 10.73 -2.91 -5.42
N ILE A 60 9.64 -2.20 -5.66
CA ILE A 60 8.34 -2.44 -5.04
C ILE A 60 7.40 -3.09 -6.06
N GLU A 61 6.70 -4.14 -5.64
CA GLU A 61 5.54 -4.68 -6.34
C GLU A 61 4.30 -4.55 -5.47
N MET A 62 3.17 -4.21 -6.09
CA MET A 62 1.88 -4.06 -5.43
C MET A 62 0.87 -4.99 -6.08
N THR A 63 0.19 -5.77 -5.26
CA THR A 63 -0.91 -6.61 -5.70
C THR A 63 -2.13 -6.42 -4.83
N PHE A 64 -3.32 -6.45 -5.42
CA PHE A 64 -4.59 -6.31 -4.73
C PHE A 64 -5.45 -7.54 -4.95
N SER A 65 -6.01 -8.09 -3.88
CA SER A 65 -7.13 -9.03 -3.95
C SER A 65 -8.38 -8.32 -3.42
N ARG A 66 -9.47 -8.46 -4.16
CA ARG A 66 -10.80 -7.98 -3.77
C ARG A 66 -11.54 -8.91 -2.81
N GLY A 67 -10.90 -10.01 -2.38
CA GLY A 67 -11.54 -11.02 -1.55
C GLY A 67 -12.47 -11.92 -2.36
N ALA A 68 -13.72 -12.04 -1.92
CA ALA A 68 -14.75 -12.81 -2.61
C ALA A 68 -15.11 -12.19 -3.97
N ASP A 69 -15.28 -13.02 -4.99
CA ASP A 69 -15.54 -12.54 -6.37
C ASP A 69 -16.99 -12.08 -6.58
N LEU A 70 -17.93 -12.59 -5.78
CA LEU A 70 -19.35 -12.32 -5.92
C LEU A 70 -19.87 -11.59 -4.69
N SER A 71 -20.62 -10.51 -4.89
CA SER A 71 -21.44 -9.96 -3.81
C SER A 71 -22.65 -10.88 -3.62
N PRO A 72 -22.94 -11.37 -2.39
CA PRO A 72 -24.19 -12.08 -2.12
C PRO A 72 -25.45 -11.26 -2.44
N LEU A 73 -25.31 -9.95 -2.65
CA LEU A 73 -26.37 -9.00 -2.94
C LEU A 73 -26.54 -8.71 -4.44
N GLU A 74 -25.58 -9.11 -5.27
CA GLU A 74 -25.68 -9.00 -6.73
C GLU A 74 -26.35 -10.28 -7.24
N GLU A 75 -27.69 -10.28 -7.26
CA GLU A 75 -28.50 -11.39 -7.76
C GLU A 75 -28.26 -11.61 -9.27
N GLU A 76 -27.47 -12.61 -9.63
CA GLU A 76 -27.65 -13.26 -10.94
C GLU A 76 -28.80 -14.25 -10.82
N GLY A 77 -29.83 -14.02 -11.63
CA GLY A 77 -31.12 -14.70 -11.56
C GLY A 77 -31.02 -16.23 -11.63
N GLU A 78 -32.06 -16.84 -11.09
CA GLU A 78 -32.33 -18.29 -10.98
C GLU A 78 -31.74 -18.96 -9.75
N THR A 79 -32.46 -18.78 -8.63
CA THR A 79 -32.53 -19.70 -7.49
C THR A 79 -31.19 -20.29 -7.08
N ALA A 80 -30.47 -19.57 -6.21
CA ALA A 80 -29.43 -20.16 -5.35
C ALA A 80 -29.99 -21.44 -4.71
N SER A 81 -29.73 -22.57 -5.35
CA SER A 81 -30.23 -23.85 -4.90
C SER A 81 -29.63 -24.12 -3.52
N LEU A 82 -30.38 -24.75 -2.62
CA LEU A 82 -29.92 -25.14 -1.27
C LEU A 82 -28.62 -25.97 -1.24
N HIS A 83 -28.11 -26.39 -2.40
CA HIS A 83 -26.87 -27.13 -2.58
C HIS A 83 -25.69 -26.24 -3.04
N GLN A 84 -25.88 -24.93 -3.15
CA GLN A 84 -24.80 -24.02 -3.51
C GLN A 84 -23.75 -23.99 -2.39
N GLU A 85 -22.49 -24.19 -2.77
CA GLU A 85 -21.36 -24.07 -1.84
C GLU A 85 -21.43 -22.70 -1.16
N HIS A 86 -21.47 -22.71 0.18
CA HIS A 86 -21.55 -21.51 1.03
C HIS A 86 -20.25 -20.70 1.03
N THR A 87 -19.25 -21.16 0.29
CA THR A 87 -17.94 -20.52 0.13
C THR A 87 -17.89 -19.87 -1.25
N LEU A 88 -17.71 -18.56 -1.27
CA LEU A 88 -17.51 -17.83 -2.50
C LEU A 88 -16.09 -18.07 -3.02
N PRO A 89 -15.89 -18.20 -4.34
CA PRO A 89 -14.56 -18.32 -4.91
C PRO A 89 -13.73 -17.05 -4.59
N ILE A 90 -12.47 -17.27 -4.22
CA ILE A 90 -11.52 -16.19 -3.92
C ILE A 90 -10.70 -15.92 -5.17
N MET A 91 -10.70 -14.67 -5.63
CA MET A 91 -9.79 -14.25 -6.70
C MET A 91 -8.38 -14.00 -6.15
N GLY A 92 -7.41 -14.58 -6.84
CA GLY A 92 -6.00 -14.36 -6.55
C GLY A 92 -5.62 -12.87 -6.65
N PRO A 93 -4.55 -12.45 -5.96
CA PRO A 93 -4.14 -11.06 -5.98
C PRO A 93 -3.64 -10.65 -7.36
N GLU A 94 -4.18 -9.56 -7.88
CA GLU A 94 -3.85 -9.02 -9.19
C GLU A 94 -2.84 -7.88 -9.07
N ARG A 95 -1.94 -7.74 -10.04
CA ARG A 95 -0.94 -6.65 -10.03
C ARG A 95 -1.59 -5.29 -10.26
N LEU A 96 -1.13 -4.29 -9.50
CA LEU A 96 -1.56 -2.90 -9.62
C LEU A 96 -0.71 -2.09 -10.60
N GLN A 97 0.55 -2.46 -10.80
CA GLN A 97 1.43 -1.84 -11.80
C GLN A 97 1.38 -2.55 -13.17
N GLU A 98 1.85 -1.86 -14.22
CA GLU A 98 1.98 -2.45 -15.56
C GLU A 98 3.01 -3.59 -15.60
N VAL A 99 2.80 -4.54 -16.50
CA VAL A 99 3.75 -5.64 -16.71
C VAL A 99 5.06 -5.09 -17.26
N GLY A 100 6.17 -5.40 -16.59
CA GLY A 100 7.50 -4.90 -16.95
C GLY A 100 7.84 -3.53 -16.35
N SER A 101 6.88 -2.86 -15.70
CA SER A 101 7.19 -1.65 -14.93
C SER A 101 7.98 -1.98 -13.65
N SER A 102 8.86 -1.07 -13.26
CA SER A 102 9.64 -1.17 -12.02
C SER A 102 9.36 0.07 -11.17
N LEU A 103 8.57 -0.11 -10.09
CA LEU A 103 8.37 0.93 -9.10
C LEU A 103 9.56 0.92 -8.12
N THR A 104 10.28 2.02 -8.02
CA THR A 104 11.36 2.18 -7.02
C THR A 104 10.78 2.54 -5.67
N LEU A 105 11.52 2.24 -4.59
CA LEU A 105 11.14 2.67 -3.24
C LEU A 105 11.02 4.20 -3.15
N GLU A 106 11.99 4.93 -3.71
CA GLU A 106 11.99 6.39 -3.75
C GLU A 106 10.72 6.96 -4.39
N LYS A 107 10.31 6.43 -5.56
CA LYS A 107 9.07 6.86 -6.21
C LYS A 107 7.86 6.53 -5.34
N MET A 108 7.81 5.33 -4.75
CA MET A 108 6.71 4.96 -3.86
C MET A 108 6.60 5.93 -2.67
N GLU A 109 7.72 6.22 -2.00
CA GLU A 109 7.78 7.14 -0.86
C GLU A 109 7.34 8.55 -1.26
N LYS A 110 7.93 9.11 -2.34
CA LYS A 110 7.55 10.42 -2.86
C LYS A 110 6.05 10.54 -3.09
N MET A 111 5.42 9.52 -3.66
CA MET A 111 4.00 9.54 -3.99
C MET A 111 3.09 9.47 -2.74
N VAL A 112 3.51 8.79 -1.67
CA VAL A 112 2.67 8.61 -0.47
C VAL A 112 3.02 9.56 0.67
N GLN A 113 4.17 10.22 0.64
CA GLN A 113 4.71 11.01 1.74
C GLN A 113 3.75 12.10 2.23
N SER A 114 3.14 12.86 1.32
CA SER A 114 2.20 13.95 1.67
C SER A 114 0.94 13.45 2.39
N PHE A 115 0.64 12.16 2.31
CA PHE A 115 -0.52 11.52 2.94
C PHE A 115 -0.14 10.75 4.20
N ALA A 116 1.15 10.63 4.51
CA ALA A 116 1.63 10.00 5.71
C ALA A 116 1.54 10.98 6.89
N MET A 117 1.21 10.45 8.06
CA MET A 117 1.33 11.21 9.30
C MET A 117 2.82 11.52 9.54
N PRO A 118 3.19 12.78 9.85
CA PRO A 118 4.54 13.10 10.28
C PRO A 118 4.95 12.25 11.49
N ALA A 119 6.23 11.86 11.55
CA ALA A 119 6.75 11.00 12.63
C ALA A 119 6.48 11.59 14.03
N GLU A 120 6.50 12.92 14.10
CA GLU A 120 6.31 13.74 15.29
C GLU A 120 4.86 13.72 15.81
N ASP A 121 3.90 13.50 14.90
CA ASP A 121 2.47 13.52 15.19
C ASP A 121 1.91 12.12 15.47
N PHE A 122 2.74 11.07 15.40
CA PHE A 122 2.29 9.72 15.74
C PHE A 122 1.79 9.68 17.18
N PRO A 123 0.59 9.14 17.43
CA PRO A 123 0.14 8.95 18.80
C PRO A 123 1.15 8.04 19.52
N PRO A 124 1.43 8.29 20.81
CA PRO A 124 2.25 7.38 21.59
C PRO A 124 1.65 5.98 21.46
N PRO A 125 2.45 4.91 21.33
CA PRO A 125 1.95 3.58 21.01
C PRO A 125 0.97 3.09 22.08
N GLN A 126 -0.34 3.31 21.84
CA GLN A 126 -1.43 2.81 22.66
C GLN A 126 -1.86 1.47 22.06
N GLY A 127 -1.47 0.36 22.69
CA GLY A 127 -2.03 -0.97 22.39
C GLY A 127 -1.08 -2.05 21.90
N PHE A 128 0.23 -1.81 21.77
CA PHE A 128 1.19 -2.87 21.39
C PHE A 128 1.76 -3.68 22.57
N SER A 129 1.16 -3.59 23.77
CA SER A 129 1.62 -4.32 24.96
C SER A 129 1.27 -5.82 24.94
N GLY A 130 0.31 -6.26 24.11
CA GLY A 130 -0.25 -7.62 24.20
C GLY A 130 0.42 -8.71 23.35
N TYR A 131 0.91 -8.39 22.15
CA TYR A 131 1.27 -9.44 21.18
C TYR A 131 2.71 -9.40 20.64
N PHE A 132 3.41 -8.27 20.75
CA PHE A 132 4.77 -8.17 20.19
C PHE A 132 5.67 -7.23 21.01
N SER A 133 6.05 -7.63 22.21
CA SER A 133 7.06 -6.91 23.01
C SER A 133 8.41 -6.74 22.28
N LYS A 134 8.65 -7.47 21.18
CA LYS A 134 9.83 -7.36 20.32
C LYS A 134 9.65 -6.42 19.12
N SER A 135 8.42 -6.20 18.61
CA SER A 135 8.22 -5.35 17.42
C SER A 135 8.28 -3.86 17.75
N ALA A 136 8.00 -3.46 18.99
CA ALA A 136 8.22 -2.08 19.45
C ALA A 136 9.67 -1.64 19.22
N SER A 137 10.65 -2.51 19.51
CA SER A 137 12.07 -2.24 19.27
C SER A 137 12.43 -2.17 17.78
N VAL A 138 11.68 -2.88 16.93
CA VAL A 138 11.86 -2.85 15.46
C VAL A 138 11.27 -1.56 14.90
N LEU A 139 10.10 -1.13 15.37
CA LEU A 139 9.52 0.15 15.00
C LEU A 139 10.39 1.32 15.46
N GLU A 140 10.91 1.29 16.69
CA GLU A 140 11.87 2.30 17.15
C GLU A 140 13.15 2.34 16.30
N ARG A 141 13.63 1.19 15.81
CA ARG A 141 14.78 1.13 14.90
C ARG A 141 14.44 1.67 13.51
N LEU A 142 13.25 1.38 12.98
CA LEU A 142 12.78 1.89 11.69
C LEU A 142 12.57 3.40 11.73
N VAL A 143 12.00 3.94 12.82
CA VAL A 143 11.87 5.38 13.05
C VAL A 143 13.25 6.06 13.10
N LYS A 144 14.26 5.40 13.69
CA LYS A 144 15.64 5.92 13.73
C LYS A 144 16.39 5.84 12.38
N LEU A 145 15.94 4.99 11.45
CA LEU A 145 16.52 4.87 10.11
C LEU A 145 15.95 5.92 9.13
N TRP A 146 14.90 6.65 9.53
CA TRP A 146 14.24 7.64 8.71
C TRP A 146 14.89 9.03 8.89
N PRO A 147 15.53 9.62 7.86
CA PRO A 147 16.49 10.71 8.06
C PRO A 147 15.89 12.13 8.11
N PHE A 148 14.58 12.31 8.27
CA PHE A 148 13.95 13.65 8.20
C PHE A 148 14.27 14.61 9.36
N HIS A 149 15.16 14.25 10.29
CA HIS A 149 15.43 15.05 11.49
C HIS A 149 16.64 16.00 11.42
N LYS A 150 17.18 16.35 10.25
CA LYS A 150 18.41 17.17 10.18
C LYS A 150 18.31 18.61 9.71
N HIS A 151 17.13 19.12 9.35
CA HIS A 151 16.97 20.55 9.06
C HIS A 151 15.78 21.13 9.80
N GLY A 152 16.02 21.76 10.95
CA GLY A 152 14.95 22.51 11.62
C GLY A 152 15.18 22.98 13.05
N ALA A 153 16.38 23.44 13.45
CA ALA A 153 16.55 24.32 14.62
C ALA A 153 17.98 24.88 14.70
N ALA A 154 18.35 25.75 13.77
CA ALA A 154 19.47 26.67 13.97
C ALA A 154 19.00 28.08 13.60
N ASN A 155 18.20 28.68 14.48
CA ASN A 155 18.14 30.13 14.54
C ASN A 155 18.27 30.54 16.02
N GLY A 156 19.53 30.76 16.40
CA GLY A 156 19.88 31.39 17.65
C GLY A 156 20.26 32.85 17.39
N LYS A 157 19.39 33.75 17.86
CA LYS A 157 19.60 35.10 18.43
C LYS A 157 18.48 36.06 18.03
#